data_AF-A0A8T0PZ13-F1
#
_entry.id   AF-A0A8T0PZ13-F1
#
_cell.length_a   1.000
_cell.length_b   1.000
_cell.length_c   1.000
_cell.angle_alpha   90.00
_cell.angle_beta   90.00
_cell.angle_gamma   90.00
#
_symmetry.space_group_name_H-M   'P 1'
#
loop_
_entity.id
_entity.type
_entity.pdbx_description
1 polymer ?
#
loop_
_entity_poly.entity_id
_entity_poly.type
_entity_poly.pdbx_seq_one_letter_code
_entity_poly.pdbx_strand_id
1 'polypeptide(L)'
;MDHSTSLLRLIFLALGAALVLLVVRSALHLPRGIDTPTTSLLDAAAAAGSSSCTRFAPWGCRQGGRTKPKPKPPSHETDVPRHPLDPLTVGEINRARELLRAHPPFASSPSSLFVHSLALDEPEKAAVLAWRKGADPLPPRRAVAVVRFRGEASVLAVDLAGGAVAPLPVPASGYPTMTMDEQVSLCSAPLADPAFNATVRRRGVRLSDVACLPISLGWYGPTEENRRLIKVQCFSAEGTANFYMRPIEGLTVLVDMDTGEVIHISDRGAGIPIPAAANTDYRYAGHMQEEGDPAAASNGAGLGFQKVRAPSMEPAASGPGVELVDGHTVRWGGWELHLKADARAGMVVSRARVQDPRTGARREVLYKGMASELFVPYMDPSEAWYFKTYMDAGEYGFGLQAMPLVPLNDCPRHARYLDGVFAAADGRPYVRENMICVFERYAGDVAWRHSESPITGMDIRESRPKVTLVARMVASVANYDYIVDWEFQMDGLIRIKVLCRYSPPPPPFSLTHINVATFLCTRFCKCMHTLYIKMERYLDV
;
A
#
# COMPACT_ATOMS: atom_id res chain seq x y z
N MET A 1 -39.03 41.71 -45.52
CA MET A 1 -38.12 41.98 -44.39
C MET A 1 -38.39 40.94 -43.32
N ASP A 2 -37.72 39.77 -43.42
CA ASP A 2 -37.87 38.66 -42.49
C ASP A 2 -36.76 38.73 -41.43
N HIS A 3 -36.97 39.54 -40.41
CA HIS A 3 -36.06 39.61 -39.25
C HIS A 3 -36.36 38.55 -38.18
N SER A 4 -37.53 37.90 -38.24
CA SER A 4 -37.95 36.92 -37.21
C SER A 4 -37.30 35.54 -37.39
N THR A 5 -36.99 35.12 -38.62
CA THR A 5 -36.37 33.81 -38.90
C THR A 5 -34.85 33.82 -38.68
N SER A 6 -34.22 34.99 -38.79
CA SER A 6 -32.78 35.18 -38.55
C SER A 6 -32.45 35.12 -37.05
N LEU A 7 -33.27 35.75 -36.20
CA LEU A 7 -33.07 35.75 -34.75
C LEU A 7 -33.22 34.34 -34.15
N LEU A 8 -34.22 33.57 -34.62
CA LEU A 8 -34.45 32.21 -34.13
C LEU A 8 -33.27 31.27 -34.49
N ARG A 9 -32.71 31.43 -35.70
CA ARG A 9 -31.52 30.67 -36.14
C ARG A 9 -30.27 31.05 -35.34
N LEU A 10 -30.10 32.33 -35.01
CA LEU A 10 -29.00 32.81 -34.17
C LEU A 10 -29.10 32.28 -32.73
N ILE A 11 -30.32 32.21 -32.18
CA ILE A 11 -30.57 31.63 -30.86
C ILE A 11 -30.29 30.13 -30.86
N PHE A 12 -30.71 29.39 -31.90
CA PHE A 12 -30.41 27.96 -32.02
C PHE A 12 -28.91 27.67 -32.21
N LEU A 13 -28.20 28.51 -32.97
CA LEU A 13 -26.74 28.40 -33.13
C LEU A 13 -26.00 28.76 -31.84
N ALA A 14 -26.47 29.77 -31.10
CA ALA A 14 -25.89 30.15 -29.80
C ALA A 14 -26.15 29.07 -28.73
N LEU A 15 -27.34 28.48 -28.69
CA LEU A 15 -27.66 27.35 -27.81
C LEU A 15 -26.88 26.09 -28.18
N GLY A 16 -26.72 25.80 -29.48
CA GLY A 16 -25.89 24.71 -29.97
C GLY A 16 -24.41 24.90 -29.62
N ALA A 17 -23.86 26.11 -29.79
CA ALA A 17 -22.49 26.44 -29.41
C ALA A 17 -22.29 26.39 -27.88
N ALA A 18 -23.28 26.85 -27.09
CA ALA A 18 -23.25 26.75 -25.64
C ALA A 18 -23.34 25.30 -25.14
N LEU A 19 -24.13 24.45 -25.81
CA LEU A 19 -24.23 23.01 -25.53
C LEU A 19 -22.94 22.28 -25.89
N VAL A 20 -22.31 22.60 -27.02
CA VAL A 20 -20.99 22.07 -27.39
C VAL A 20 -19.91 22.55 -26.43
N LEU A 21 -19.91 23.81 -25.99
CA LEU A 21 -19.01 24.32 -24.96
C LEU A 21 -19.24 23.63 -23.61
N LEU A 22 -20.49 23.37 -23.22
CA LEU A 22 -20.82 22.62 -22.00
C LEU A 22 -20.36 21.17 -22.09
N VAL A 23 -20.63 20.49 -23.21
CA VAL A 23 -20.25 19.09 -23.45
C VAL A 23 -18.73 18.95 -23.54
N VAL A 24 -18.02 19.86 -24.21
CA VAL A 24 -16.55 19.88 -24.29
C VAL A 24 -15.94 20.21 -22.92
N ARG A 25 -16.59 21.08 -22.12
CA ARG A 25 -16.14 21.41 -20.76
C ARG A 25 -16.41 20.28 -19.75
N SER A 26 -17.42 19.43 -20.00
CA SER A 26 -17.67 18.21 -19.21
C SER A 26 -16.90 16.97 -19.71
N ALA A 27 -16.52 16.93 -21.00
CA ALA A 27 -15.78 15.81 -21.60
C ALA A 27 -14.25 15.96 -21.47
N LEU A 28 -13.74 17.17 -21.26
CA LEU A 28 -12.32 17.44 -21.00
C LEU A 28 -12.11 17.88 -19.55
N HIS A 29 -12.32 16.95 -18.61
CA HIS A 29 -11.67 17.05 -17.30
C HIS A 29 -10.19 16.65 -17.45
N LEU A 30 -9.37 17.60 -17.87
CA LEU A 30 -7.93 17.57 -17.60
C LEU A 30 -7.71 17.78 -16.09
N PRO A 31 -6.87 16.98 -15.41
CA PRO A 31 -6.56 17.21 -14.01
C PRO A 31 -5.84 18.55 -13.85
N ARG A 32 -6.52 19.52 -13.22
CA ARG A 32 -5.86 20.70 -12.66
C ARG A 32 -5.02 20.24 -11.47
N GLY A 33 -3.79 20.74 -11.41
CA GLY A 33 -2.82 20.42 -10.37
C GLY A 33 -3.29 20.86 -8.98
N ILE A 34 -2.69 20.21 -7.99
CA ILE A 34 -2.60 20.51 -6.55
C ILE A 34 -3.54 21.64 -6.10
N ASP A 35 -4.78 21.25 -5.80
CA ASP A 35 -5.63 21.83 -4.75
C ASP A 35 -6.97 21.09 -4.76
N THR A 36 -6.98 19.86 -4.22
CA THR A 36 -8.18 19.19 -3.65
C THR A 36 -7.74 17.88 -2.98
N PRO A 37 -8.27 17.55 -1.79
CA PRO A 37 -7.89 16.33 -1.10
C PRO A 37 -8.38 15.12 -1.90
N THR A 38 -7.49 14.15 -2.05
CA THR A 38 -7.76 12.81 -2.59
C THR A 38 -8.88 12.14 -1.79
N THR A 39 -10.12 12.31 -2.23
CA THR A 39 -11.21 11.41 -1.85
C THR A 39 -10.95 10.08 -2.55
N SER A 40 -10.50 9.09 -1.78
CA SER A 40 -10.37 7.73 -2.27
C SER A 40 -11.73 7.20 -2.74
N LEU A 41 -11.72 6.34 -3.74
CA LEU A 41 -12.89 5.57 -4.20
C LEU A 41 -13.47 4.61 -3.12
N LEU A 42 -12.90 4.62 -1.91
CA LEU A 42 -13.39 3.91 -0.72
C LEU A 42 -14.08 4.84 0.31
N ASP A 43 -14.04 6.17 0.13
CA ASP A 43 -14.69 7.16 1.02
C ASP A 43 -16.03 7.71 0.46
N ALA A 44 -16.41 7.36 -0.77
CA ALA A 44 -17.61 7.86 -1.43
C ALA A 44 -18.94 7.40 -0.78
N ALA A 45 -18.90 6.52 0.22
CA ALA A 45 -20.07 6.13 1.01
C ALA A 45 -20.28 6.96 2.29
N ALA A 46 -19.33 7.83 2.68
CA ALA A 46 -19.38 8.55 3.95
C ALA A 46 -19.45 10.09 3.84
N ALA A 47 -19.37 10.66 2.64
CA ALA A 47 -19.32 12.11 2.44
C ALA A 47 -20.30 12.62 1.37
N ALA A 48 -21.60 12.43 1.59
CA ALA A 48 -22.65 13.17 0.89
C ALA A 48 -23.58 13.84 1.90
N GLY A 49 -23.04 14.80 2.66
CA GLY A 49 -23.82 15.77 3.40
C GLY A 49 -24.32 16.86 2.46
N SER A 50 -25.38 16.59 1.70
CA SER A 50 -26.23 17.64 1.14
C SER A 50 -27.68 17.32 1.48
N SER A 51 -28.29 18.24 2.20
CA SER A 51 -29.69 18.26 2.55
C SER A 51 -30.55 18.33 1.28
N SER A 52 -31.09 17.19 0.85
CA SER A 52 -32.20 17.17 -0.11
C SER A 52 -33.26 16.21 0.40
N CYS A 53 -34.36 16.77 0.89
CA CYS A 53 -35.54 16.02 1.26
C CYS A 53 -36.20 15.47 0.00
N THR A 54 -36.21 14.15 -0.19
CA THR A 54 -37.08 13.49 -1.18
C THR A 54 -38.33 12.91 -0.49
N ARG A 55 -39.44 12.96 -1.22
CA ARG A 55 -40.83 13.01 -0.72
C ARG A 55 -41.44 11.65 -0.32
N PHE A 56 -40.67 10.68 0.19
CA PHE A 56 -41.18 9.36 0.59
C PHE A 56 -40.53 8.80 1.86
N ALA A 57 -40.76 9.43 3.02
CA ALA A 57 -40.75 8.82 4.37
C ALA A 57 -41.03 9.91 5.43
N PRO A 58 -42.17 9.91 6.16
CA PRO A 58 -42.47 11.03 7.07
C PRO A 58 -41.69 11.03 8.39
N TRP A 59 -41.11 9.92 8.85
CA TRP A 59 -40.54 9.83 10.21
C TRP A 59 -39.05 9.45 10.18
N GLY A 60 -38.17 10.45 10.26
CA GLY A 60 -36.73 10.21 10.27
C GLY A 60 -35.83 11.45 10.38
N CYS A 61 -36.26 12.55 11.00
CA CYS A 61 -35.36 13.66 11.32
C CYS A 61 -34.71 13.42 12.70
N ARG A 62 -33.51 12.80 12.74
CA ARG A 62 -32.63 12.88 13.91
C ARG A 62 -31.50 13.86 13.63
N GLN A 63 -31.30 14.79 14.55
CA GLN A 63 -30.31 15.86 14.47
C GLN A 63 -28.89 15.32 14.31
N GLY A 64 -28.14 15.91 13.38
CA GLY A 64 -26.75 15.56 13.09
C GLY A 64 -25.85 15.83 14.29
N GLY A 65 -25.19 14.80 14.80
CA GLY A 65 -24.06 14.95 15.69
C GLY A 65 -22.91 15.66 14.95
N ARG A 66 -22.41 16.76 15.53
CA ARG A 66 -21.20 17.44 15.07
C ARG A 66 -20.03 16.45 15.05
N THR A 67 -19.65 15.97 13.88
CA THR A 67 -18.36 15.29 13.69
C THR A 67 -17.26 16.34 13.84
N LYS A 68 -16.31 16.12 14.76
CA LYS A 68 -15.12 16.97 14.84
C LYS A 68 -14.39 16.89 13.49
N PRO A 69 -13.91 18.01 12.93
CA PRO A 69 -13.12 17.97 11.70
C PRO A 69 -11.90 17.06 11.94
N LYS A 70 -11.65 16.11 11.02
CA LYS A 70 -10.41 15.33 11.04
C LYS A 70 -9.24 16.32 10.99
N PRO A 71 -8.16 16.10 11.77
CA PRO A 71 -6.96 16.92 11.66
C PRO A 71 -6.49 16.92 10.21
N LYS A 72 -6.09 18.08 9.67
CA LYS A 72 -5.46 18.12 8.35
C LYS A 72 -4.12 17.38 8.43
N PRO A 73 -3.78 16.54 7.44
CA PRO A 73 -2.46 15.93 7.38
C PRO A 73 -1.37 17.01 7.30
N PRO A 74 -0.16 16.73 7.81
CA PRO A 74 0.97 17.64 7.71
C PRO A 74 1.30 17.94 6.25
N SER A 75 1.74 19.17 5.96
CA SER A 75 2.23 19.53 4.62
C SER A 75 3.70 19.17 4.49
N HIS A 76 4.06 18.53 3.38
CA HIS A 76 5.44 18.12 3.04
C HIS A 76 6.12 19.02 2.00
N GLU A 77 5.45 20.09 1.55
CA GLU A 77 5.93 20.93 0.44
C GLU A 77 7.22 21.70 0.76
N THR A 78 7.42 22.04 2.04
CA THR A 78 8.57 22.81 2.53
C THR A 78 9.64 21.95 3.19
N ASP A 79 9.49 20.62 3.17
CA ASP A 79 10.44 19.72 3.79
C ASP A 79 11.79 19.77 3.06
N VAL A 80 12.86 19.72 3.84
CA VAL A 80 14.25 19.67 3.37
C VAL A 80 14.96 18.50 4.02
N PRO A 81 15.89 17.82 3.33
CA PRO A 81 16.65 16.72 3.92
C PRO A 81 17.52 17.25 5.07
N ARG A 82 17.57 16.50 6.18
CA ARG A 82 18.35 16.82 7.40
C ARG A 82 19.36 15.73 7.76
N HIS A 83 19.30 14.60 7.08
CA HIS A 83 20.21 13.47 7.19
C HIS A 83 20.53 12.90 5.79
N PRO A 84 21.77 12.41 5.52
CA PRO A 84 22.15 11.88 4.21
C PRO A 84 21.25 10.77 3.66
N LEU A 85 20.62 10.01 4.56
CA LEU A 85 19.73 8.89 4.22
C LEU A 85 18.23 9.25 4.17
N ASP A 86 17.85 10.51 4.43
CA ASP A 86 16.44 10.91 4.35
C ASP A 86 15.87 10.61 2.95
N PRO A 87 14.59 10.18 2.84
CA PRO A 87 13.96 9.96 1.54
C PRO A 87 13.97 11.24 0.69
N LEU A 88 13.69 11.11 -0.60
CA LEU A 88 13.52 12.29 -1.45
C LEU A 88 12.34 13.12 -0.94
N THR A 89 12.56 14.42 -0.79
CA THR A 89 11.50 15.38 -0.44
C THR A 89 10.60 15.67 -1.64
N VAL A 90 9.43 16.29 -1.40
CA VAL A 90 8.53 16.77 -2.47
C VAL A 90 9.28 17.70 -3.44
N GLY A 91 10.11 18.61 -2.93
CA GLY A 91 10.93 19.50 -3.76
C GLY A 91 11.95 18.75 -4.62
N GLU A 92 12.62 17.75 -4.06
CA GLU A 92 13.59 16.91 -4.79
C GLU A 92 12.92 16.03 -5.86
N ILE A 93 11.74 15.48 -5.58
CA ILE A 93 10.96 14.71 -6.57
C ILE A 93 10.53 15.60 -7.73
N ASN A 94 10.00 16.81 -7.43
CA ASN A 94 9.65 17.77 -8.47
C ASN A 94 10.87 18.17 -9.31
N ARG A 95 12.02 18.40 -8.66
CA ARG A 95 13.27 18.70 -9.37
C ARG A 95 13.71 17.55 -10.27
N ALA A 96 13.69 16.32 -9.78
CA ALA A 96 14.02 15.15 -10.58
C ALA A 96 13.08 15.00 -11.78
N ARG A 97 11.77 15.19 -11.57
CA ARG A 97 10.76 15.18 -12.63
C ARG A 97 11.06 16.21 -13.72
N GLU A 98 11.41 17.44 -13.36
CA GLU A 98 11.79 18.49 -14.32
C GLU A 98 13.01 18.07 -15.15
N LEU A 99 14.06 17.60 -14.48
CA LEU A 99 15.30 17.16 -15.13
C LEU A 99 15.04 16.00 -16.10
N LEU A 100 14.28 14.99 -15.68
CA LEU A 100 13.89 13.86 -16.52
C LEU A 100 13.08 14.32 -17.74
N ARG A 101 12.07 15.18 -17.56
CA ARG A 101 11.24 15.66 -18.68
C ARG A 101 12.02 16.54 -19.65
N ALA A 102 13.09 17.21 -19.20
CA ALA A 102 13.97 18.01 -20.06
C ALA A 102 15.09 17.20 -20.72
N HIS A 103 15.36 15.98 -20.25
CA HIS A 103 16.44 15.15 -20.77
C HIS A 103 16.05 14.48 -22.11
N PRO A 104 16.92 14.48 -23.14
CA PRO A 104 16.73 13.66 -24.33
C PRO A 104 16.81 12.16 -24.00
N PRO A 105 16.00 11.28 -24.61
CA PRO A 105 15.00 11.56 -25.64
C PRO A 105 13.64 12.04 -25.10
N PHE A 106 13.45 12.08 -23.78
CA PHE A 106 12.14 12.31 -23.15
C PHE A 106 11.54 13.68 -23.45
N ALA A 107 12.38 14.71 -23.60
CA ALA A 107 11.97 16.06 -23.98
C ALA A 107 11.17 16.12 -25.29
N SER A 108 11.37 15.15 -26.20
CA SER A 108 10.62 15.09 -27.47
C SER A 108 9.15 14.72 -27.29
N SER A 109 8.80 13.99 -26.22
CA SER A 109 7.43 13.57 -25.93
C SER A 109 7.24 13.32 -24.43
N PRO A 110 7.24 14.36 -23.58
CA PRO A 110 7.23 14.18 -22.12
C PRO A 110 6.00 13.44 -21.58
N SER A 111 4.91 13.35 -22.35
CA SER A 111 3.72 12.56 -22.01
C SER A 111 3.90 11.05 -22.24
N SER A 112 4.96 10.63 -22.92
CA SER A 112 5.31 9.22 -23.14
C SER A 112 6.36 8.71 -22.15
N LEU A 113 6.76 9.53 -21.17
CA LEU A 113 7.70 9.17 -20.11
C LEU A 113 6.90 8.73 -18.88
N PHE A 114 7.12 7.49 -18.46
CA PHE A 114 6.53 6.91 -17.26
C PHE A 114 7.62 6.61 -16.24
N VAL A 115 7.44 7.09 -15.00
CA VAL A 115 8.33 6.85 -13.87
C VAL A 115 7.83 5.65 -13.10
N HIS A 116 8.58 4.55 -13.13
CA HIS A 116 8.28 3.32 -12.38
C HIS A 116 8.82 3.36 -10.96
N SER A 117 9.96 4.01 -10.78
CA SER A 117 10.57 4.22 -9.48
C SER A 117 11.38 5.50 -9.51
N LEU A 118 11.34 6.24 -8.40
CA LEU A 118 12.21 7.38 -8.15
C LEU A 118 12.57 7.36 -6.67
N ALA A 119 13.82 7.04 -6.37
CA ALA A 119 14.32 6.88 -5.01
C ALA A 119 15.63 7.62 -4.83
N LEU A 120 16.00 7.87 -3.57
CA LEU A 120 17.32 8.38 -3.22
C LEU A 120 18.39 7.41 -3.72
N ASP A 121 19.36 7.92 -4.48
CA ASP A 121 20.65 7.24 -4.68
C ASP A 121 21.45 7.42 -3.39
N GLU A 122 21.37 6.43 -2.50
CA GLU A 122 21.98 6.52 -1.18
C GLU A 122 23.49 6.79 -1.29
N PRO A 123 24.04 7.77 -0.56
CA PRO A 123 25.47 8.03 -0.59
C PRO A 123 26.27 6.79 -0.14
N GLU A 124 27.52 6.69 -0.60
CA GLU A 124 28.40 5.60 -0.20
C GLU A 124 28.48 5.48 1.32
N LYS A 125 28.50 4.25 1.81
CA LYS A 125 28.53 3.93 3.25
C LYS A 125 29.61 4.72 3.99
N ALA A 126 30.82 4.79 3.45
CA ALA A 126 31.93 5.53 4.06
C ALA A 126 31.63 7.03 4.25
N ALA A 127 30.97 7.67 3.26
CA ALA A 127 30.57 9.07 3.36
C ALA A 127 29.50 9.27 4.44
N VAL A 128 28.54 8.36 4.55
CA VAL A 128 27.49 8.42 5.59
C VAL A 128 28.07 8.15 6.99
N LEU A 129 29.03 7.24 7.12
CA LEU A 129 29.72 6.95 8.38
C LEU A 129 30.56 8.15 8.85
N ALA A 130 31.23 8.85 7.92
CA ALA A 130 32.08 10.00 8.21
C ALA A 130 31.31 11.30 8.49
N TRP A 131 30.09 11.43 7.95
CA TRP A 131 29.27 12.64 8.08
C TRP A 131 28.85 12.93 9.52
N ARG A 132 29.12 14.15 9.98
CA ARG A 132 28.68 14.67 11.28
C ARG A 132 27.67 15.79 11.10
N LYS A 133 26.48 15.57 11.62
CA LYS A 133 25.40 16.55 11.64
C LYS A 133 25.85 17.88 12.25
N GLY A 134 25.58 18.97 11.54
CA GLY A 134 25.91 20.35 11.96
C GLY A 134 27.37 20.77 11.74
N ALA A 135 28.28 19.82 11.51
CA ALA A 135 29.69 20.10 11.21
C ALA A 135 30.00 19.94 9.71
N ASP A 136 29.40 18.93 9.07
CA ASP A 136 29.63 18.62 7.66
C ASP A 136 28.35 18.91 6.84
N PRO A 137 28.47 19.45 5.61
CA PRO A 137 27.33 19.59 4.70
C PRO A 137 26.80 18.19 4.31
N LEU A 138 25.55 18.15 3.86
CA LEU A 138 25.01 16.90 3.29
C LEU A 138 25.82 16.48 2.06
N PRO A 139 26.07 15.17 1.87
CA PRO A 139 26.59 14.66 0.60
C PRO A 139 25.68 15.09 -0.57
N PRO A 140 26.22 15.18 -1.79
CA PRO A 140 25.42 15.50 -2.97
C PRO A 140 24.18 14.60 -3.07
N ARG A 141 23.00 15.23 -3.15
CA ARG A 141 21.71 14.53 -3.23
C ARG A 141 21.48 14.10 -4.67
N ARG A 142 21.43 12.79 -4.88
CA ARG A 142 21.19 12.15 -6.18
C ARG A 142 19.95 11.25 -6.10
N ALA A 143 19.26 11.07 -7.21
CA ALA A 143 18.15 10.13 -7.31
C ALA A 143 18.47 9.05 -8.35
N VAL A 144 17.96 7.84 -8.13
CA VAL A 144 17.88 6.81 -9.17
C VAL A 144 16.44 6.72 -9.65
N ALA A 145 16.25 6.88 -10.96
CA ALA A 145 14.97 6.77 -11.62
C ALA A 145 14.95 5.52 -12.52
N VAL A 146 13.92 4.69 -12.37
CA VAL A 146 13.58 3.66 -13.36
C VAL A 146 12.43 4.21 -14.17
N VAL A 147 12.64 4.38 -15.47
CA VAL A 147 11.66 5.00 -16.37
C VAL A 147 11.38 4.10 -17.56
N ARG A 148 10.18 4.22 -18.12
CA ARG A 148 9.84 3.69 -19.44
C ARG A 148 9.51 4.84 -20.38
N PHE A 149 10.05 4.79 -21.60
CA PHE A 149 9.75 5.75 -22.66
C PHE A 149 9.53 5.00 -23.97
N ARG A 150 8.33 5.13 -24.54
CA ARG A 150 7.95 4.45 -25.81
C ARG A 150 8.23 2.94 -25.81
N GLY A 151 7.97 2.27 -24.68
CA GLY A 151 8.14 0.82 -24.52
C GLY A 151 9.54 0.39 -24.06
N GLU A 152 10.53 1.29 -24.05
CA GLU A 152 11.89 0.98 -23.61
C GLU A 152 12.12 1.38 -22.16
N ALA A 153 12.75 0.51 -21.37
CA ALA A 153 13.12 0.80 -19.99
C ALA A 153 14.53 1.42 -19.91
N SER A 154 14.73 2.35 -18.99
CA SER A 154 16.03 2.93 -18.68
C SER A 154 16.17 3.13 -17.18
N VAL A 155 17.40 2.97 -16.69
CA VAL A 155 17.78 3.30 -15.31
C VAL A 155 18.69 4.53 -15.38
N LEU A 156 18.36 5.57 -14.63
CA LEU A 156 19.02 6.87 -14.73
C LEU A 156 19.44 7.35 -13.34
N ALA A 157 20.67 7.82 -13.22
CA ALA A 157 21.10 8.65 -12.12
C ALA A 157 20.76 10.11 -12.43
N VAL A 158 20.17 10.81 -11.46
CA VAL A 158 19.79 12.21 -11.54
C VAL A 158 20.51 12.97 -10.44
N ASP A 159 21.44 13.86 -10.82
CA ASP A 159 22.06 14.81 -9.90
C ASP A 159 21.11 16.00 -9.70
N LEU A 160 20.54 16.10 -8.50
CA LEU A 160 19.51 17.08 -8.20
C LEU A 160 20.07 18.52 -8.11
N ALA A 161 21.33 18.65 -7.73
CA ALA A 161 22.02 19.94 -7.60
C ALA A 161 22.65 20.35 -8.93
N GLY A 162 23.47 19.48 -9.53
CA GLY A 162 24.15 19.78 -10.79
C GLY A 162 23.25 19.70 -12.03
N GLY A 163 22.11 19.02 -11.92
CA GLY A 163 21.14 18.86 -13.02
C GLY A 163 21.53 17.82 -14.07
N ALA A 164 22.61 17.07 -13.84
CA ALA A 164 23.06 16.02 -14.76
C ALA A 164 22.14 14.79 -14.67
N VAL A 165 21.79 14.22 -15.82
CA VAL A 165 21.09 12.94 -15.94
C VAL A 165 21.99 12.00 -16.72
N ALA A 166 22.31 10.85 -16.12
CA ALA A 166 23.25 9.89 -16.68
C ALA A 166 22.65 8.46 -16.65
N PRO A 167 22.86 7.66 -17.70
CA PRO A 167 22.39 6.29 -17.72
C PRO A 167 23.16 5.41 -16.72
N LEU A 168 22.45 4.47 -16.12
CA LEU A 168 22.97 3.37 -15.32
C LEU A 168 22.72 2.04 -16.04
N PRO A 169 23.43 0.96 -15.65
CA PRO A 169 23.22 -0.35 -16.25
C PRO A 169 21.76 -0.81 -16.14
N VAL A 170 21.17 -1.17 -17.27
CA VAL A 170 19.84 -1.76 -17.35
C VAL A 170 19.99 -3.29 -17.33
N PRO A 171 19.20 -4.02 -16.54
CA PRO A 171 19.20 -5.49 -16.58
C PRO A 171 18.92 -6.02 -18.00
N ALA A 172 19.55 -7.14 -18.36
CA ALA A 172 19.38 -7.75 -19.69
C ALA A 172 17.96 -8.29 -19.94
N SER A 173 17.21 -8.57 -18.86
CA SER A 173 15.86 -9.12 -18.92
C SER A 173 15.01 -8.63 -17.75
N GLY A 174 13.69 -8.82 -17.89
CA GLY A 174 12.69 -8.41 -16.92
C GLY A 174 12.13 -7.01 -17.18
N TYR A 175 11.09 -6.67 -16.45
CA TYR A 175 10.40 -5.39 -16.54
C TYR A 175 10.41 -4.68 -15.18
N PRO A 176 10.28 -3.34 -15.16
CA PRO A 176 10.14 -2.60 -13.91
C PRO A 176 8.89 -2.98 -13.12
N THR A 177 8.94 -2.70 -11.82
CA THR A 177 7.77 -2.72 -10.91
C THR A 177 6.59 -1.98 -11.52
N MET A 178 5.39 -2.53 -11.34
CA MET A 178 4.16 -1.86 -11.76
C MET A 178 3.93 -0.58 -10.98
N THR A 179 3.60 0.49 -11.68
CA THR A 179 3.13 1.72 -11.02
C THR A 179 1.74 1.49 -10.42
N MET A 180 1.35 2.31 -9.44
CA MET A 180 -0.02 2.28 -8.92
C MET A 180 -1.04 2.61 -10.03
N ASP A 181 -0.72 3.53 -10.93
CA ASP A 181 -1.54 3.89 -12.08
C ASP A 181 -1.79 2.69 -13.01
N GLU A 182 -0.75 1.90 -13.31
CA GLU A 182 -0.87 0.67 -14.10
C GLU A 182 -1.73 -0.38 -13.39
N GLN A 183 -1.49 -0.61 -12.10
CA GLN A 183 -2.26 -1.59 -11.33
C GLN A 183 -3.77 -1.24 -11.36
N VAL A 184 -4.12 0.03 -11.17
CA VAL A 184 -5.51 0.50 -11.21
C VAL A 184 -6.10 0.39 -12.62
N SER A 185 -5.38 0.79 -13.66
CA SER A 185 -5.91 0.74 -15.04
C SER A 185 -6.17 -0.70 -15.48
N LEU A 186 -5.25 -1.61 -15.16
CA LEU A 186 -5.34 -3.04 -15.50
C LEU A 186 -6.49 -3.77 -14.80
N CYS A 187 -6.95 -3.30 -13.64
CA CYS A 187 -8.18 -3.81 -13.00
C CYS A 187 -9.43 -3.62 -13.87
N SER A 188 -9.45 -2.64 -14.77
CA SER A 188 -10.59 -2.35 -15.64
C SER A 188 -10.39 -2.75 -17.10
N ALA A 189 -9.14 -3.03 -17.51
CA ALA A 189 -8.79 -3.37 -18.90
C ALA A 189 -9.66 -4.47 -19.53
N PRO A 190 -10.00 -5.59 -18.84
CA PRO A 190 -10.86 -6.61 -19.43
C PRO A 190 -12.25 -6.11 -19.85
N LEU A 191 -12.79 -5.09 -19.17
CA LEU A 191 -14.14 -4.58 -19.43
C LEU A 191 -14.24 -3.82 -20.76
N ALA A 192 -13.12 -3.47 -21.39
CA ALA A 192 -13.10 -2.91 -22.73
C ALA A 192 -13.42 -3.95 -23.81
N ASP A 193 -13.24 -5.25 -23.52
CA ASP A 193 -13.44 -6.33 -24.48
C ASP A 193 -14.91 -6.83 -24.46
N PRO A 194 -15.64 -6.77 -25.60
CA PRO A 194 -17.02 -7.24 -25.66
C PRO A 194 -17.20 -8.74 -25.39
N ALA A 195 -16.22 -9.58 -25.76
CA ALA A 195 -16.27 -11.02 -25.54
C ALA A 195 -16.08 -11.38 -24.06
N PHE A 196 -15.19 -10.67 -23.35
CA PHE A 196 -15.09 -10.76 -21.89
C PHE A 196 -16.42 -10.39 -21.23
N ASN A 197 -16.99 -9.25 -21.61
CA ASN A 197 -18.26 -8.78 -21.07
C ASN A 197 -19.42 -9.76 -21.32
N ALA A 198 -19.49 -10.38 -22.50
CA ALA A 198 -20.46 -11.42 -22.79
C ALA A 198 -20.25 -12.67 -21.91
N THR A 199 -18.99 -13.02 -21.65
CA THR A 199 -18.60 -14.18 -20.84
C THR A 199 -18.97 -14.02 -19.37
N VAL A 200 -18.80 -12.83 -18.81
CA VAL A 200 -19.25 -12.48 -17.46
C VAL A 200 -20.78 -12.49 -17.36
N ARG A 201 -21.49 -11.90 -18.33
CA ARG A 201 -22.97 -11.88 -18.33
C ARG A 201 -23.58 -13.27 -18.43
N ARG A 202 -23.00 -14.19 -19.22
CA ARG A 202 -23.44 -15.60 -19.28
C ARG A 202 -23.37 -16.32 -17.94
N ARG A 203 -22.49 -15.87 -17.04
CA ARG A 203 -22.34 -16.39 -15.67
C ARG A 203 -23.27 -15.71 -14.66
N GLY A 204 -24.15 -14.82 -15.12
CA GLY A 204 -25.13 -14.13 -14.28
C GLY A 204 -24.57 -12.97 -13.45
N VAL A 205 -23.35 -12.49 -13.72
CA VAL A 205 -22.75 -11.37 -12.99
C VAL A 205 -22.98 -10.07 -13.75
N ARG A 206 -23.45 -9.03 -13.05
CA ARG A 206 -23.54 -7.68 -13.63
C ARG A 206 -22.14 -7.09 -13.73
N LEU A 207 -21.84 -6.39 -14.83
CA LEU A 207 -20.51 -5.78 -15.02
C LEU A 207 -20.15 -4.77 -13.91
N SER A 208 -21.15 -4.13 -13.30
CA SER A 208 -20.98 -3.21 -12.16
C SER A 208 -20.50 -3.89 -10.88
N ASP A 209 -20.65 -5.21 -10.79
CA ASP A 209 -20.23 -6.03 -9.65
C ASP A 209 -18.96 -6.84 -9.96
N VAL A 210 -18.27 -6.55 -11.07
CA VAL A 210 -17.01 -7.21 -11.40
C VAL A 210 -15.86 -6.46 -10.77
N ALA A 211 -15.06 -7.16 -9.97
CA ALA A 211 -13.78 -6.68 -9.48
C ALA A 211 -12.68 -7.56 -10.08
N CYS A 212 -11.71 -6.97 -10.78
CA CYS A 212 -10.58 -7.72 -11.34
C CYS A 212 -9.26 -7.30 -10.72
N LEU A 213 -8.29 -8.20 -10.76
CA LEU A 213 -6.94 -7.98 -10.24
C LEU A 213 -5.90 -8.39 -11.28
N PRO A 214 -4.92 -7.51 -11.57
CA PRO A 214 -3.74 -7.89 -12.34
C PRO A 214 -2.83 -8.78 -11.50
N ILE A 215 -2.42 -9.90 -12.08
CA ILE A 215 -1.56 -10.91 -11.48
C ILE A 215 -0.37 -11.12 -12.40
N SER A 216 0.81 -10.81 -11.88
CA SER A 216 2.10 -11.09 -12.50
C SER A 216 2.18 -12.55 -12.96
N LEU A 217 2.68 -12.75 -14.18
CA LEU A 217 2.69 -14.07 -14.83
C LEU A 217 4.00 -14.85 -14.63
N GLY A 218 5.00 -14.28 -13.96
CA GLY A 218 6.34 -14.86 -13.90
C GLY A 218 6.97 -15.06 -15.28
N TRP A 219 7.77 -16.12 -15.43
CA TRP A 219 8.38 -16.52 -16.70
C TRP A 219 8.34 -18.04 -16.87
N TYR A 220 7.76 -18.51 -17.97
CA TYR A 220 7.51 -19.94 -18.25
C TYR A 220 7.99 -20.38 -19.64
N GLY A 221 8.97 -19.66 -20.19
CA GLY A 221 9.56 -19.90 -21.50
C GLY A 221 9.42 -18.71 -22.46
N PRO A 222 9.94 -18.85 -23.69
CA PRO A 222 10.17 -17.71 -24.57
C PRO A 222 8.94 -17.20 -25.32
N THR A 223 7.81 -17.92 -25.27
CA THR A 223 6.60 -17.58 -26.06
C THR A 223 6.00 -16.23 -25.66
N GLU A 224 6.17 -15.83 -24.41
CA GLU A 224 5.66 -14.58 -23.84
C GLU A 224 6.78 -13.53 -23.64
N GLU A 225 8.00 -13.82 -24.10
CA GLU A 225 9.13 -12.87 -24.01
C GLU A 225 8.94 -11.66 -24.93
N ASN A 226 9.63 -10.57 -24.59
CA ASN A 226 9.63 -9.29 -25.31
C ASN A 226 8.28 -8.55 -25.32
N ARG A 227 7.29 -9.03 -24.55
CA ARG A 227 6.03 -8.32 -24.30
C ARG A 227 5.81 -8.18 -22.80
N ARG A 228 5.34 -7.01 -22.39
CA ARG A 228 4.99 -6.76 -20.99
C ARG A 228 3.55 -7.19 -20.76
N LEU A 229 3.36 -8.47 -20.52
CA LEU A 229 2.04 -9.07 -20.36
C LEU A 229 1.62 -9.11 -18.89
N ILE A 230 0.32 -9.30 -18.64
CA ILE A 230 -0.20 -9.61 -17.31
C ILE A 230 -1.46 -10.46 -17.42
N LYS A 231 -1.72 -11.31 -16.42
CA LYS A 231 -2.95 -12.08 -16.33
C LYS A 231 -3.91 -11.39 -15.38
N VAL A 232 -5.11 -11.11 -15.83
CA VAL A 232 -6.17 -10.50 -15.03
C VAL A 232 -7.18 -11.58 -14.67
N GLN A 233 -7.47 -11.69 -13.38
CA GLN A 233 -8.51 -12.57 -12.84
C GLN A 233 -9.59 -11.74 -12.14
N CYS A 234 -10.83 -12.19 -12.26
CA CYS A 234 -11.99 -11.41 -11.85
C CYS A 234 -12.86 -12.15 -10.83
N PHE A 235 -13.58 -11.37 -10.06
CA PHE A 235 -14.39 -11.77 -8.93
C PHE A 235 -15.74 -11.06 -9.00
N SER A 236 -16.75 -11.61 -8.31
CA SER A 236 -18.03 -10.94 -8.09
C SER A 236 -18.02 -10.23 -6.74
N ALA A 237 -18.18 -8.91 -6.74
CA ALA A 237 -18.38 -8.10 -5.54
C ALA A 237 -19.85 -7.99 -5.11
N GLU A 238 -20.76 -8.68 -5.79
CA GLU A 238 -22.19 -8.60 -5.49
C GLU A 238 -22.46 -9.10 -4.06
N GLY A 239 -23.14 -8.27 -3.25
CA GLY A 239 -23.62 -8.67 -1.92
C GLY A 239 -22.53 -8.86 -0.84
N THR A 240 -21.26 -8.54 -1.09
CA THR A 240 -20.21 -8.63 -0.08
C THR A 240 -19.03 -7.69 -0.35
N ALA A 241 -18.41 -7.14 0.70
CA ALA A 241 -17.14 -6.44 0.58
C ALA A 241 -15.95 -7.39 0.32
N ASN A 242 -16.10 -8.69 0.60
CA ASN A 242 -15.06 -9.70 0.45
C ASN A 242 -15.15 -10.39 -0.91
N PHE A 243 -14.93 -9.63 -1.99
CA PHE A 243 -15.01 -10.18 -3.35
C PHE A 243 -13.99 -11.30 -3.60
N TYR A 244 -12.88 -11.35 -2.85
CA TYR A 244 -11.93 -12.46 -2.91
C TYR A 244 -12.62 -13.81 -2.72
N MET A 245 -13.68 -13.88 -1.89
CA MET A 245 -14.48 -15.08 -1.65
C MET A 245 -15.33 -15.55 -2.84
N ARG A 246 -15.39 -14.76 -3.91
CA ARG A 246 -16.31 -14.98 -5.03
C ARG A 246 -15.59 -14.92 -6.38
N PRO A 247 -14.58 -15.77 -6.63
CA PRO A 247 -13.89 -15.82 -7.91
C PRO A 247 -14.85 -16.15 -9.06
N ILE A 248 -14.56 -15.58 -10.23
CA ILE A 248 -15.07 -16.07 -11.51
C ILE A 248 -14.05 -17.09 -12.02
N GLU A 249 -14.09 -18.28 -11.43
CA GLU A 249 -13.04 -19.30 -11.61
C GLU A 249 -12.94 -19.82 -13.05
N GLY A 250 -11.72 -20.18 -13.46
CA GLY A 250 -11.41 -20.69 -14.79
C GLY A 250 -11.62 -19.68 -15.92
N LEU A 251 -11.76 -18.39 -15.59
CA LEU A 251 -11.68 -17.27 -16.53
C LEU A 251 -10.38 -16.49 -16.27
N THR A 252 -9.45 -16.52 -17.23
CA THR A 252 -8.19 -15.77 -17.16
C THR A 252 -8.04 -14.92 -18.41
N VAL A 253 -7.72 -13.63 -18.22
CA VAL A 253 -7.58 -12.67 -19.32
C VAL A 253 -6.12 -12.25 -19.41
N LEU A 254 -5.48 -12.49 -20.56
CA LEU A 254 -4.14 -12.01 -20.84
C LEU A 254 -4.23 -10.60 -21.44
N VAL A 255 -3.55 -9.64 -20.83
CA VAL A 255 -3.55 -8.23 -21.22
C VAL A 255 -2.12 -7.80 -21.53
N ASP A 256 -1.95 -6.99 -22.58
CA ASP A 256 -0.70 -6.29 -22.83
C ASP A 256 -0.68 -5.00 -22.02
N MET A 257 0.29 -4.85 -21.12
CA MET A 257 0.34 -3.72 -20.19
C MET A 257 0.72 -2.41 -20.87
N ASP A 258 1.44 -2.44 -22.00
CA ASP A 258 1.85 -1.23 -22.68
C ASP A 258 0.71 -0.64 -23.54
N THR A 259 -0.16 -1.49 -24.12
CA THR A 259 -1.31 -1.04 -24.93
C THR A 259 -2.64 -1.03 -24.15
N GLY A 260 -2.74 -1.80 -23.07
CA GLY A 260 -3.99 -2.03 -22.33
C GLY A 260 -4.96 -2.97 -23.03
N GLU A 261 -4.54 -3.62 -24.12
CA GLU A 261 -5.40 -4.46 -24.94
C GLU A 261 -5.49 -5.90 -24.41
N VAL A 262 -6.69 -6.49 -24.51
CA VAL A 262 -6.92 -7.91 -24.24
C VAL A 262 -6.36 -8.73 -25.39
N ILE A 263 -5.38 -9.58 -25.10
CA ILE A 263 -4.69 -10.42 -26.08
C ILE A 263 -5.34 -11.80 -26.18
N HIS A 264 -5.76 -12.35 -25.05
CA HIS A 264 -6.37 -13.68 -25.00
C HIS A 264 -7.32 -13.80 -23.82
N ILE A 265 -8.43 -14.50 -24.02
CA ILE A 265 -9.37 -14.87 -22.96
C ILE A 265 -9.41 -16.40 -22.90
N SER A 266 -8.91 -16.96 -21.81
CA SER A 266 -9.04 -18.38 -21.51
C SER A 266 -10.27 -18.59 -20.63
N ASP A 267 -11.30 -19.23 -21.18
CA ASP A 267 -12.52 -19.64 -20.47
C ASP A 267 -12.58 -21.18 -20.41
N ARG A 268 -11.95 -21.75 -19.37
CA ARG A 268 -11.98 -23.19 -19.07
C ARG A 268 -12.85 -23.55 -17.87
N GLY A 269 -13.51 -22.55 -17.29
CA GLY A 269 -14.32 -22.67 -16.07
C GLY A 269 -15.80 -22.39 -16.25
N ALA A 270 -16.36 -22.41 -17.47
CA ALA A 270 -17.75 -22.04 -17.73
C ALA A 270 -18.80 -22.78 -16.86
N GLY A 271 -18.52 -24.02 -16.45
CA GLY A 271 -19.40 -24.81 -15.58
C GLY A 271 -19.15 -24.64 -14.07
N ILE A 272 -18.18 -23.81 -13.69
CA ILE A 272 -17.78 -23.63 -12.29
C ILE A 272 -18.67 -22.58 -11.64
N PRO A 273 -19.43 -22.91 -10.56
CA PRO A 273 -20.32 -21.96 -9.93
C PRO A 273 -19.56 -20.90 -9.12
N ILE A 274 -20.02 -19.66 -9.19
CA ILE A 274 -19.49 -18.57 -8.34
C ILE A 274 -19.99 -18.80 -6.91
N PRO A 275 -19.10 -18.77 -5.89
CA PRO A 275 -19.52 -18.92 -4.50
C PRO A 275 -20.55 -17.88 -4.05
N ALA A 276 -21.36 -18.24 -3.04
CA ALA A 276 -22.35 -17.34 -2.45
C ALA A 276 -21.68 -16.23 -1.64
N ALA A 277 -22.33 -15.06 -1.57
CA ALA A 277 -21.85 -13.92 -0.79
C ALA A 277 -22.13 -14.04 0.72
N ALA A 278 -23.10 -14.86 1.11
CA ALA A 278 -23.51 -14.99 2.51
C ALA A 278 -22.37 -15.42 3.42
N ASN A 279 -22.25 -14.77 4.59
CA ASN A 279 -21.23 -15.03 5.61
C ASN A 279 -19.79 -14.76 5.15
N THR A 280 -19.59 -13.86 4.20
CA THR A 280 -18.25 -13.50 3.70
C THR A 280 -17.81 -12.08 4.07
N ASP A 281 -18.73 -11.18 4.41
CA ASP A 281 -18.43 -9.78 4.71
C ASP A 281 -17.73 -9.67 6.08
N TYR A 282 -16.48 -9.20 6.07
CA TYR A 282 -15.65 -9.07 7.28
C TYR A 282 -15.96 -7.82 8.11
N ARG A 283 -16.81 -6.92 7.62
CA ARG A 283 -17.14 -5.68 8.33
C ARG A 283 -18.16 -5.99 9.40
N TYR A 284 -17.95 -5.44 10.59
CA TYR A 284 -18.86 -5.61 11.72
C TYR A 284 -20.33 -5.32 11.36
N ALA A 285 -20.59 -4.24 10.62
CA ALA A 285 -21.93 -3.89 10.17
C ALA A 285 -22.55 -4.91 9.21
N GLY A 286 -21.74 -5.54 8.36
CA GLY A 286 -22.20 -6.59 7.43
C GLY A 286 -22.68 -7.83 8.18
N HIS A 287 -21.89 -8.30 9.15
CA HIS A 287 -22.29 -9.42 10.03
C HIS A 287 -23.59 -9.15 10.79
N MET A 288 -23.74 -7.95 11.36
CA MET A 288 -24.96 -7.59 12.09
C MET A 288 -26.21 -7.54 11.19
N GLN A 289 -26.05 -7.29 9.89
CA GLN A 289 -27.14 -7.29 8.92
C GLN A 289 -27.54 -8.72 8.49
N GLU A 290 -26.58 -9.63 8.37
CA GLU A 290 -26.81 -11.04 8.00
C GLU A 290 -27.47 -11.86 9.11
N GLU A 291 -27.18 -11.58 10.39
CA GLU A 291 -27.77 -12.31 11.53
C GLU A 291 -29.24 -11.95 11.82
N GLY A 292 -29.83 -10.98 11.13
CA GLY A 292 -31.28 -10.74 11.15
C GLY A 292 -31.84 -10.11 12.43
N ASP A 293 -31.02 -9.69 13.39
CA ASP A 293 -31.47 -8.99 14.60
C ASP A 293 -31.06 -7.50 14.62
N PRO A 294 -31.90 -6.59 14.09
CA PRO A 294 -31.66 -5.15 14.18
C PRO A 294 -31.65 -4.61 15.63
N ALA A 295 -32.15 -5.35 16.63
CA ALA A 295 -32.08 -4.96 18.04
C ALA A 295 -30.74 -5.32 18.69
N ALA A 296 -30.06 -6.39 18.25
CA ALA A 296 -28.70 -6.74 18.70
C ALA A 296 -27.67 -5.65 18.34
N ALA A 297 -27.86 -4.97 17.21
CA ALA A 297 -27.05 -3.82 16.78
C ALA A 297 -27.15 -2.62 17.73
N SER A 298 -28.27 -2.46 18.43
CA SER A 298 -28.52 -1.33 19.35
C SER A 298 -28.08 -1.59 20.80
N ASN A 299 -27.98 -2.85 21.20
CA ASN A 299 -27.71 -3.24 22.59
C ASN A 299 -26.27 -3.71 22.85
N GLY A 300 -25.40 -3.71 21.84
CA GLY A 300 -24.01 -4.16 21.98
C GLY A 300 -23.86 -5.65 22.32
N ALA A 301 -24.94 -6.43 22.18
CA ALA A 301 -24.94 -7.88 22.31
C ALA A 301 -24.48 -8.50 20.98
N GLY A 302 -23.23 -8.23 20.59
CA GLY A 302 -22.64 -8.83 19.41
C GLY A 302 -22.32 -10.30 19.65
N LEU A 303 -22.72 -11.19 18.72
CA LEU A 303 -22.25 -12.58 18.60
C LEU A 303 -22.30 -13.46 19.88
N GLY A 304 -22.99 -13.03 20.94
CA GLY A 304 -23.01 -13.71 22.25
C GLY A 304 -21.70 -13.66 23.05
N PHE A 305 -20.68 -12.89 22.64
CA PHE A 305 -19.40 -12.82 23.36
C PHE A 305 -19.41 -11.78 24.49
N GLN A 306 -18.69 -12.08 25.57
CA GLN A 306 -18.43 -11.10 26.63
C GLN A 306 -17.65 -9.91 26.07
N LYS A 307 -18.12 -8.69 26.33
CA LYS A 307 -17.41 -7.46 25.94
C LYS A 307 -16.04 -7.41 26.60
N VAL A 308 -14.99 -7.53 25.79
CA VAL A 308 -13.61 -7.33 26.25
C VAL A 308 -13.42 -5.85 26.60
N ARG A 309 -13.06 -5.57 27.85
CA ARG A 309 -12.55 -4.26 28.24
C ARG A 309 -11.08 -4.24 27.83
N ALA A 310 -10.70 -3.37 26.88
CA ALA A 310 -9.31 -3.27 26.48
C ALA A 310 -8.47 -2.80 27.69
N PRO A 311 -7.58 -3.63 28.26
CA PRO A 311 -6.64 -3.15 29.26
C PRO A 311 -5.66 -2.22 28.55
N SER A 312 -5.53 -0.97 29.00
CA SER A 312 -4.52 -0.05 28.48
C SER A 312 -3.41 0.12 29.50
N MET A 313 -2.19 -0.27 29.13
CA MET A 313 -0.98 0.19 29.79
C MET A 313 -0.56 1.48 29.10
N GLU A 314 -0.89 2.61 29.71
CA GLU A 314 -0.48 3.92 29.21
C GLU A 314 0.95 4.24 29.67
N PRO A 315 1.70 5.02 28.88
CA PRO A 315 2.98 5.56 29.33
C PRO A 315 2.81 6.41 30.59
N ALA A 316 3.93 6.75 31.24
CA ALA A 316 3.93 7.71 32.34
C ALA A 316 3.28 9.03 31.91
N ALA A 317 2.85 9.85 32.87
CA ALA A 317 2.21 11.16 32.59
C ALA A 317 3.08 12.10 31.73
N SER A 318 4.40 11.90 31.72
CA SER A 318 5.37 12.59 30.86
C SER A 318 5.31 12.17 29.38
N GLY A 319 4.53 11.15 29.03
CA GLY A 319 4.46 10.56 27.69
C GLY A 319 5.47 9.44 27.48
N PRO A 320 5.45 8.81 26.29
CA PRO A 320 6.40 7.74 25.95
C PRO A 320 7.82 8.28 25.81
N GLY A 321 8.83 7.44 26.07
CA GLY A 321 10.25 7.80 25.97
C GLY A 321 10.79 7.89 24.54
N VAL A 322 9.91 7.84 23.53
CA VAL A 322 10.29 7.86 22.12
C VAL A 322 10.42 9.29 21.63
N GLU A 323 11.61 9.64 21.13
CA GLU A 323 11.87 10.91 20.47
C GLU A 323 12.02 10.72 18.96
N LEU A 324 11.28 11.51 18.18
CA LEU A 324 11.47 11.61 16.72
C LEU A 324 12.18 12.93 16.41
N VAL A 325 13.46 12.83 16.06
CA VAL A 325 14.35 13.95 15.77
C VAL A 325 14.43 14.14 14.26
N ASP A 326 14.11 15.36 13.82
CA ASP A 326 14.20 15.76 12.40
C ASP A 326 13.42 14.82 11.45
N GLY A 327 12.27 14.32 11.91
CA GLY A 327 11.32 13.54 11.12
C GLY A 327 11.67 12.05 10.95
N HIS A 328 12.95 11.69 10.87
CA HIS A 328 13.38 10.34 10.51
C HIS A 328 14.31 9.66 11.53
N THR A 329 14.91 10.40 12.47
CA THR A 329 15.80 9.81 13.49
C THR A 329 15.03 9.48 14.75
N VAL A 330 14.96 8.21 15.13
CA VAL A 330 14.33 7.75 16.37
C VAL A 330 15.39 7.57 17.46
N ARG A 331 15.13 8.12 18.64
CA ARG A 331 15.91 7.87 19.87
C ARG A 331 15.04 7.28 20.95
N TRP A 332 15.53 6.23 21.60
CA TRP A 332 14.80 5.56 22.68
C TRP A 332 15.72 4.62 23.48
N GLY A 333 15.70 4.69 24.81
CA GLY A 333 16.33 3.64 25.65
C GLY A 333 17.80 3.35 25.36
N GLY A 334 18.57 4.35 24.91
CA GLY A 334 19.96 4.21 24.46
C GLY A 334 20.13 3.87 22.97
N TRP A 335 19.06 3.48 22.27
CA TRP A 335 19.05 3.32 20.83
C TRP A 335 18.94 4.65 20.09
N GLU A 336 19.62 4.73 18.95
CA GLU A 336 19.42 5.74 17.91
C GLU A 336 19.36 5.01 16.56
N LEU A 337 18.35 5.29 15.73
CA LEU A 337 18.20 4.73 14.40
C LEU A 337 17.57 5.74 13.44
N HIS A 338 17.79 5.57 12.15
CA HIS A 338 17.14 6.30 11.07
C HIS A 338 16.07 5.40 10.44
N LEU A 339 14.87 5.93 10.24
CA LEU A 339 13.76 5.24 9.56
C LEU A 339 13.43 6.00 8.28
N LYS A 340 13.15 5.27 7.20
CA LYS A 340 12.56 5.86 6.00
C LYS A 340 11.56 4.94 5.32
N ALA A 341 10.63 5.57 4.61
CA ALA A 341 9.78 4.92 3.63
C ALA A 341 10.51 4.78 2.29
N ASP A 342 10.33 3.63 1.64
CA ASP A 342 10.86 3.28 0.33
C ASP A 342 9.75 2.62 -0.50
N ALA A 343 9.57 3.03 -1.75
CA ALA A 343 8.48 2.54 -2.59
C ALA A 343 8.56 1.02 -2.82
N ARG A 344 9.77 0.47 -2.95
CA ARG A 344 10.00 -0.95 -3.23
C ARG A 344 10.05 -1.77 -1.95
N ALA A 345 10.90 -1.37 -1.00
CA ALA A 345 11.19 -2.15 0.21
C ALA A 345 10.23 -1.89 1.38
N GLY A 346 9.43 -0.81 1.31
CA GLY A 346 8.60 -0.36 2.43
C GLY A 346 9.43 0.36 3.48
N MET A 347 9.45 -0.16 4.71
CA MET A 347 10.22 0.45 5.80
C MET A 347 11.68 0.00 5.76
N VAL A 348 12.59 0.98 5.71
CA VAL A 348 14.04 0.76 5.82
C VAL A 348 14.52 1.32 7.16
N VAL A 349 15.23 0.49 7.91
CA VAL A 349 15.93 0.85 9.14
C VAL A 349 17.40 1.04 8.82
N SER A 350 17.97 2.18 9.18
CA SER A 350 19.38 2.49 8.98
C SER A 350 20.04 3.01 10.24
N ARG A 351 21.36 2.90 10.31
CA ARG A 351 22.21 3.45 11.39
C ARG A 351 21.69 3.12 12.80
N ALA A 352 21.29 1.87 13.05
CA ALA A 352 20.89 1.47 14.39
C ALA A 352 22.12 1.34 15.29
N ARG A 353 22.20 2.20 16.29
CA ARG A 353 23.30 2.29 17.26
C ARG A 353 22.74 2.18 18.67
N VAL A 354 23.54 1.63 19.57
CA VAL A 354 23.23 1.57 21.00
C VAL A 354 24.28 2.32 21.80
N GLN A 355 23.85 3.09 22.78
CA GLN A 355 24.74 3.77 23.71
C GLN A 355 25.29 2.77 24.73
N ASP A 356 26.61 2.71 24.84
CA ASP A 356 27.30 1.99 25.90
C ASP A 356 27.15 2.78 27.22
N PRO A 357 26.49 2.23 28.25
CA PRO A 357 26.26 2.94 29.50
C PRO A 357 27.55 3.20 30.29
N ARG A 358 28.64 2.46 30.04
CA ARG A 358 29.91 2.64 30.75
C ARG A 358 30.74 3.79 30.19
N THR A 359 30.74 3.94 28.87
CA THR A 359 31.59 4.91 28.17
C THR A 359 30.81 6.10 27.64
N GLY A 360 29.47 5.99 27.56
CA GLY A 360 28.59 6.96 26.90
C GLY A 360 28.68 6.94 25.37
N ALA A 361 29.60 6.17 24.79
CA ALA A 361 29.83 6.10 23.35
C ALA A 361 28.70 5.32 22.64
N ARG A 362 28.34 5.74 21.43
CA ARG A 362 27.37 5.02 20.59
C ARG A 362 28.08 4.01 19.71
N ARG A 363 27.66 2.75 19.81
CA ARG A 363 28.21 1.62 19.04
C ARG A 363 27.23 1.24 17.95
N GLU A 364 27.72 1.12 16.72
CA GLU A 364 26.91 0.68 15.59
C GLU A 364 26.56 -0.81 15.74
N VAL A 365 25.31 -1.17 15.45
CA VAL A 365 24.79 -2.55 15.49
C VAL A 365 24.31 -3.00 14.10
N LEU A 366 23.60 -2.12 13.39
CA LEU A 366 23.07 -2.40 12.06
C LEU A 366 23.15 -1.13 11.20
N TYR A 367 23.88 -1.20 10.08
CA TYR A 367 23.96 -0.08 9.15
C TYR A 367 22.68 0.10 8.35
N LYS A 368 22.12 -1.01 7.82
CA LYS A 368 20.87 -1.00 7.03
C LYS A 368 20.14 -2.33 7.12
N GLY A 369 18.82 -2.30 7.27
CA GLY A 369 17.95 -3.46 7.27
C GLY A 369 16.59 -3.18 6.62
N MET A 370 16.12 -4.12 5.80
CA MET A 370 14.84 -4.01 5.06
C MET A 370 14.32 -5.38 4.59
N ALA A 371 13.04 -5.44 4.21
CA ALA A 371 12.49 -6.56 3.44
C ALA A 371 12.90 -6.36 1.97
N SER A 372 13.87 -7.15 1.51
CA SER A 372 14.47 -6.99 0.17
C SER A 372 13.59 -7.60 -0.92
N GLU A 373 12.92 -8.71 -0.61
CA GLU A 373 11.95 -9.36 -1.49
C GLU A 373 10.99 -10.27 -0.71
N LEU A 374 9.81 -10.52 -1.27
CA LEU A 374 8.88 -11.55 -0.84
C LEU A 374 8.64 -12.51 -2.03
N PHE A 375 8.49 -13.80 -1.77
CA PHE A 375 8.15 -14.78 -2.80
C PHE A 375 7.00 -15.66 -2.33
N VAL A 376 5.89 -15.66 -3.08
CA VAL A 376 4.62 -16.30 -2.70
C VAL A 376 4.15 -17.30 -3.76
N PRO A 377 4.82 -18.48 -3.89
CA PRO A 377 4.40 -19.52 -4.82
C PRO A 377 3.16 -20.26 -4.35
N TYR A 378 2.11 -20.25 -5.17
CA TYR A 378 0.98 -21.16 -5.07
C TYR A 378 1.34 -22.52 -5.70
N MET A 379 0.77 -23.60 -5.16
CA MET A 379 1.15 -24.98 -5.50
C MET A 379 0.12 -25.67 -6.42
N ASP A 380 -0.75 -24.92 -7.08
CA ASP A 380 -1.72 -25.46 -8.03
C ASP A 380 -1.19 -25.32 -9.47
N PRO A 381 -0.88 -26.44 -10.16
CA PRO A 381 -0.30 -26.42 -11.50
C PRO A 381 -1.34 -26.19 -12.61
N SER A 382 -2.62 -26.02 -12.29
CA SER A 382 -3.67 -25.74 -13.27
C SER A 382 -3.46 -24.38 -13.95
N GLU A 383 -4.03 -24.22 -15.15
CA GLU A 383 -3.84 -23.03 -15.97
C GLU A 383 -4.24 -21.72 -15.27
N ALA A 384 -5.23 -21.76 -14.39
CA ALA A 384 -5.69 -20.59 -13.64
C ALA A 384 -4.78 -20.23 -12.45
N TRP A 385 -3.80 -21.06 -12.09
CA TRP A 385 -3.01 -20.89 -10.86
C TRP A 385 -1.49 -21.05 -11.03
N TYR A 386 -1.02 -21.78 -12.04
CA TYR A 386 0.40 -22.16 -12.16
C TYR A 386 1.38 -20.98 -12.12
N PHE A 387 0.94 -19.80 -12.56
CA PHE A 387 1.72 -18.56 -12.69
C PHE A 387 1.70 -17.68 -11.43
N LYS A 388 0.90 -18.04 -10.41
CA LYS A 388 0.77 -17.26 -9.17
C LYS A 388 1.96 -17.51 -8.27
N THR A 389 3.07 -16.86 -8.58
CA THR A 389 4.32 -16.95 -7.83
C THR A 389 4.87 -15.56 -7.53
N TYR A 390 4.07 -14.78 -6.81
CA TYR A 390 4.28 -13.35 -6.64
C TYR A 390 5.66 -13.02 -6.08
N MET A 391 6.26 -11.97 -6.63
CA MET A 391 7.42 -11.29 -6.06
C MET A 391 7.01 -9.89 -5.57
N ASP A 392 6.35 -9.82 -4.41
CA ASP A 392 5.54 -8.65 -4.01
C ASP A 392 6.33 -7.33 -4.04
N ALA A 393 7.58 -7.33 -3.57
CA ALA A 393 8.37 -6.10 -3.53
C ALA A 393 8.83 -5.68 -4.92
N GLY A 394 9.33 -6.62 -5.73
CA GLY A 394 9.79 -6.37 -7.09
C GLY A 394 8.68 -6.05 -8.09
N GLU A 395 7.51 -6.67 -7.97
CA GLU A 395 6.43 -6.59 -8.96
C GLU A 395 5.40 -5.51 -8.65
N TYR A 396 5.04 -5.33 -7.36
CA TYR A 396 3.95 -4.42 -6.94
C TYR A 396 4.43 -3.25 -6.07
N GLY A 397 5.66 -3.32 -5.55
CA GLY A 397 6.25 -2.35 -4.63
C GLY A 397 5.71 -2.51 -3.21
N PHE A 398 6.47 -3.13 -2.31
CA PHE A 398 6.00 -3.43 -0.95
C PHE A 398 5.65 -2.17 -0.15
N GLY A 399 6.37 -1.07 -0.40
CA GLY A 399 6.03 0.24 0.16
C GLY A 399 4.87 0.94 -0.53
N LEU A 400 4.69 0.75 -1.84
CA LEU A 400 3.50 1.25 -2.56
C LEU A 400 2.22 0.60 -2.04
N GLN A 401 2.31 -0.67 -1.61
CA GLN A 401 1.23 -1.43 -0.98
C GLN A 401 1.09 -1.19 0.53
N ALA A 402 1.95 -0.37 1.14
CA ALA A 402 1.82 0.01 2.55
C ALA A 402 0.67 1.01 2.74
N MET A 403 -0.45 0.52 3.26
CA MET A 403 -1.65 1.32 3.42
C MET A 403 -1.60 2.14 4.72
N PRO A 404 -2.32 3.28 4.82
CA PRO A 404 -2.35 4.09 6.03
C PRO A 404 -2.79 3.27 7.25
N LEU A 405 -1.97 3.29 8.30
CA LEU A 405 -2.24 2.58 9.55
C LEU A 405 -3.44 3.21 10.27
N VAL A 406 -4.36 2.38 10.76
CA VAL A 406 -5.57 2.81 11.48
C VAL A 406 -5.22 3.10 12.95
N PRO A 407 -5.30 4.36 13.40
CA PRO A 407 -4.95 4.70 14.78
C PRO A 407 -5.81 3.97 15.81
N LEU A 408 -5.21 3.61 16.95
CA LEU A 408 -5.79 2.82 18.04
C LEU A 408 -6.08 1.35 17.73
N ASN A 409 -6.09 0.95 16.45
CA ASN A 409 -6.28 -0.44 16.04
C ASN A 409 -4.94 -1.07 15.64
N ASP A 410 -4.22 -0.44 14.71
CA ASP A 410 -2.90 -0.93 14.26
C ASP A 410 -1.76 -0.47 15.15
N CYS A 411 -1.89 0.73 15.75
CA CYS A 411 -0.89 1.32 16.63
C CYS A 411 -1.54 1.97 17.85
N PRO A 412 -0.87 1.96 19.02
CA PRO A 412 -1.43 2.49 20.26
C PRO A 412 -1.55 4.03 20.22
N ARG A 413 -2.32 4.58 21.17
CA ARG A 413 -2.68 6.00 21.26
C ARG A 413 -1.52 6.98 21.12
N HIS A 414 -0.37 6.64 21.71
CA HIS A 414 0.78 7.53 21.78
C HIS A 414 1.84 7.27 20.70
N ALA A 415 1.50 6.49 19.66
CA ALA A 415 2.39 6.26 18.53
C ALA A 415 2.72 7.57 17.80
N ARG A 416 3.93 7.64 17.25
CA ARG A 416 4.36 8.67 16.29
C ARG A 416 4.25 8.08 14.90
N TYR A 417 3.73 8.84 13.94
CA TYR A 417 3.56 8.39 12.57
C TYR A 417 4.56 9.09 11.64
N LEU A 418 5.02 8.36 10.64
CA LEU A 418 5.83 8.87 9.54
C LEU A 418 5.08 8.59 8.23
N ASP A 419 5.00 9.60 7.39
CA ASP A 419 4.40 9.54 6.06
C ASP A 419 5.44 9.11 5.03
N GLY A 420 4.99 8.47 3.95
CA GLY A 420 5.83 8.15 2.79
C GLY A 420 5.61 9.17 1.67
N VAL A 421 6.67 9.64 1.02
CA VAL A 421 6.58 10.52 -0.16
C VAL A 421 7.13 9.76 -1.37
N PHE A 422 6.32 9.62 -2.41
CA PHE A 422 6.63 8.82 -3.60
C PHE A 422 6.32 9.59 -4.88
N ALA A 423 6.82 9.11 -6.02
CA ALA A 423 6.46 9.61 -7.34
C ALA A 423 5.37 8.75 -7.98
N ALA A 424 4.36 9.39 -8.57
CA ALA A 424 3.38 8.76 -9.45
C ALA A 424 3.99 8.46 -10.83
N ALA A 425 3.26 7.75 -11.69
CA ALA A 425 3.75 7.37 -13.03
C ALA A 425 4.14 8.59 -13.90
N ASP A 426 3.53 9.76 -13.70
CA ASP A 426 3.87 11.00 -14.41
C ASP A 426 4.98 11.84 -13.72
N GLY A 427 5.59 11.25 -12.69
CA GLY A 427 6.65 11.82 -11.87
C GLY A 427 6.19 12.79 -10.78
N ARG A 428 4.88 13.09 -10.65
CA ARG A 428 4.40 14.01 -9.60
C ARG A 428 4.54 13.36 -8.22
N PRO A 429 4.93 14.13 -7.18
CA PRO A 429 4.96 13.62 -5.82
C PRO A 429 3.54 13.39 -5.27
N TYR A 430 3.37 12.33 -4.49
CA TYR A 430 2.20 12.10 -3.67
C TYR A 430 2.61 11.57 -2.29
N VAL A 431 1.74 11.76 -1.30
CA VAL A 431 1.99 11.40 0.09
C VAL A 431 1.12 10.21 0.49
N ARG A 432 1.74 9.22 1.13
CA ARG A 432 1.08 8.12 1.84
C ARG A 432 1.10 8.42 3.33
N GLU A 433 -0.03 8.89 3.85
CA GLU A 433 -0.16 9.23 5.27
C GLU A 433 -0.06 7.99 6.17
N ASN A 434 0.45 8.16 7.38
CA ASN A 434 0.51 7.16 8.45
C ASN A 434 1.09 5.81 7.99
N MET A 435 2.11 5.82 7.12
CA MET A 435 2.68 4.59 6.53
C MET A 435 3.47 3.78 7.56
N ILE A 436 4.20 4.46 8.45
CA ILE A 436 4.99 3.84 9.52
C ILE A 436 4.53 4.43 10.85
N CYS A 437 4.39 3.60 11.88
CA CYS A 437 4.18 4.08 13.25
C CYS A 437 5.30 3.59 14.18
N VAL A 438 5.68 4.43 15.13
CA VAL A 438 6.73 4.18 16.11
C VAL A 438 6.16 4.35 17.51
N PHE A 439 6.31 3.33 18.36
CA PHE A 439 5.73 3.33 19.70
C PHE A 439 6.49 2.44 20.69
N GLU A 440 6.30 2.70 21.97
CA GLU A 440 6.68 1.77 23.04
C GLU A 440 5.60 0.71 23.25
N ARG A 441 6.02 -0.55 23.31
CA ARG A 441 5.17 -1.67 23.66
C ARG A 441 5.39 -2.03 25.12
N TYR A 442 4.28 -2.00 25.87
CA TYR A 442 4.19 -2.40 27.27
C TYR A 442 3.39 -3.70 27.35
N ALA A 443 4.05 -4.85 27.15
CA ALA A 443 3.36 -6.15 27.00
C ALA A 443 3.03 -6.85 28.33
N GLY A 444 3.30 -6.23 29.47
CA GLY A 444 3.22 -6.90 30.78
C GLY A 444 4.31 -7.95 31.03
N ASP A 445 5.24 -8.13 30.08
CA ASP A 445 6.39 -9.00 30.21
C ASP A 445 7.41 -8.46 31.24
N VAL A 446 8.16 -9.37 31.86
CA VAL A 446 9.25 -9.05 32.78
C VAL A 446 10.58 -9.06 32.03
N ALA A 447 11.34 -7.96 32.09
CA ALA A 447 12.68 -7.90 31.49
C ALA A 447 13.65 -8.81 32.26
N TRP A 448 13.64 -8.68 33.58
CA TRP A 448 14.28 -9.59 34.51
C TRP A 448 13.63 -9.46 35.89
N ARG A 449 13.72 -10.52 36.68
CA ARG A 449 13.34 -10.50 38.10
C ARG A 449 14.20 -11.44 38.91
N HIS A 450 14.37 -11.10 40.18
CA HIS A 450 14.98 -11.97 41.17
C HIS A 450 14.23 -11.84 42.49
N SER A 451 14.19 -12.92 43.26
CA SER A 451 13.67 -12.92 44.61
C SER A 451 14.63 -13.74 45.44
N GLU A 452 15.19 -13.11 46.46
CA GLU A 452 16.21 -13.73 47.31
C GLU A 452 15.61 -14.89 48.10
N SER A 453 16.42 -15.90 48.33
CA SER A 453 16.03 -17.09 49.07
C SER A 453 15.73 -16.75 50.54
N PRO A 454 14.67 -17.34 51.12
CA PRO A 454 14.38 -17.23 52.55
C PRO A 454 15.54 -17.65 53.47
N ILE A 455 16.52 -18.43 52.95
CA ILE A 455 17.71 -18.87 53.70
C ILE A 455 18.53 -17.68 54.21
N THR A 456 18.54 -16.56 53.49
CA THR A 456 19.27 -15.36 53.91
C THR A 456 18.54 -14.55 54.99
N GLY A 457 17.25 -14.83 55.24
CA GLY A 457 16.38 -14.02 56.08
C GLY A 457 16.03 -12.64 55.50
N MET A 458 16.51 -12.29 54.30
CA MET A 458 16.27 -10.99 53.66
C MET A 458 15.02 -11.02 52.78
N ASP A 459 14.10 -10.06 52.96
CA ASP A 459 12.91 -9.92 52.13
C ASP A 459 13.19 -9.08 50.86
N ILE A 460 14.01 -9.62 49.96
CA ILE A 460 14.40 -8.91 48.74
C ILE A 460 13.66 -9.49 47.52
N ARG A 461 12.92 -8.62 46.82
CA ARG A 461 12.33 -8.90 45.52
C ARG A 461 12.58 -7.73 44.59
N GLU A 462 13.20 -8.00 43.44
CA GLU A 462 13.38 -7.00 42.40
C GLU A 462 12.85 -7.53 41.07
N SER A 463 12.16 -6.67 40.34
CA SER A 463 11.60 -6.96 39.03
C SER A 463 11.61 -5.71 38.18
N ARG A 464 11.98 -5.84 36.90
CA ARG A 464 11.93 -4.75 35.94
C ARG A 464 10.99 -5.11 34.79
N PRO A 465 10.07 -4.20 34.41
CA PRO A 465 9.17 -4.46 33.29
C PRO A 465 9.94 -4.44 31.97
N LYS A 466 9.47 -5.23 31.00
CA LYS A 466 9.96 -5.21 29.63
C LYS A 466 9.21 -4.15 28.84
N VAL A 467 9.97 -3.19 28.32
CA VAL A 467 9.51 -2.17 27.37
C VAL A 467 10.35 -2.31 26.12
N THR A 468 9.71 -2.29 24.95
CA THR A 468 10.39 -2.38 23.66
C THR A 468 9.93 -1.28 22.73
N LEU A 469 10.85 -0.74 21.93
CA LEU A 469 10.51 0.18 20.84
C LEU A 469 10.08 -0.64 19.64
N VAL A 470 8.98 -0.26 19.00
CA VAL A 470 8.48 -0.89 17.79
C VAL A 470 8.30 0.16 16.71
N ALA A 471 8.91 -0.08 15.55
CA ALA A 471 8.53 0.56 14.29
C ALA A 471 7.71 -0.45 13.47
N ARG A 472 6.50 -0.08 13.09
CA ARG A 472 5.53 -0.93 12.39
C ARG A 472 5.12 -0.34 11.05
N MET A 473 5.00 -1.20 10.06
CA MET A 473 4.37 -0.95 8.77
C MET A 473 3.38 -2.08 8.47
N VAL A 474 2.29 -1.79 7.75
CA VAL A 474 1.36 -2.81 7.24
C VAL A 474 1.22 -2.65 5.72
N ALA A 475 1.54 -3.70 4.98
CA ALA A 475 1.38 -3.75 3.53
C ALA A 475 0.26 -4.70 3.12
N SER A 476 -0.70 -4.19 2.35
CA SER A 476 -1.85 -4.95 1.87
C SER A 476 -1.64 -5.28 0.39
N VAL A 477 -1.04 -6.44 0.11
CA VAL A 477 -0.80 -6.90 -1.26
C VAL A 477 -1.94 -7.81 -1.66
N ALA A 478 -2.87 -7.26 -2.45
CA ALA A 478 -4.14 -7.90 -2.77
C ALA A 478 -4.85 -8.40 -1.50
N ASN A 479 -4.89 -9.73 -1.31
CA ASN A 479 -5.64 -10.39 -0.25
C ASN A 479 -4.83 -10.66 1.04
N TYR A 480 -3.55 -10.31 1.06
CA TYR A 480 -2.67 -10.47 2.22
C TYR A 480 -2.38 -9.14 2.90
N ASP A 481 -2.43 -9.15 4.23
CA ASP A 481 -1.91 -8.06 5.07
C ASP A 481 -0.63 -8.51 5.77
N TYR A 482 0.49 -7.88 5.43
CA TYR A 482 1.80 -8.11 6.03
C TYR A 482 2.08 -7.04 7.08
N ILE A 483 2.02 -7.42 8.36
CA ILE A 483 2.40 -6.55 9.48
C ILE A 483 3.87 -6.79 9.77
N VAL A 484 4.71 -5.79 9.50
CA VAL A 484 6.16 -5.84 9.69
C VAL A 484 6.55 -4.97 10.87
N ASP A 485 7.03 -5.61 11.94
CA ASP A 485 7.54 -4.95 13.15
C ASP A 485 9.07 -5.08 13.21
N TRP A 486 9.75 -3.94 13.37
CA TRP A 486 11.12 -3.88 13.87
C TRP A 486 11.07 -3.50 15.35
N GLU A 487 11.51 -4.42 16.20
CA GLU A 487 11.46 -4.30 17.65
C GLU A 487 12.87 -4.20 18.24
N PHE A 488 13.14 -3.13 18.98
CA PHE A 488 14.40 -2.86 19.68
C PHE A 488 14.20 -3.00 21.18
N GLN A 489 15.13 -3.68 21.84
CA GLN A 489 15.04 -4.03 23.25
C GLN A 489 16.18 -3.40 24.04
N MET A 490 15.95 -3.12 25.32
CA MET A 490 16.94 -2.52 26.22
C MET A 490 18.12 -3.45 26.53
N ASP A 491 17.99 -4.76 26.27
CA ASP A 491 19.05 -5.75 26.40
C ASP A 491 19.96 -5.84 25.15
N GLY A 492 19.74 -4.95 24.16
CA GLY A 492 20.52 -4.90 22.92
C GLY A 492 19.96 -5.74 21.77
N LEU A 493 18.85 -6.46 21.98
CA LEU A 493 18.30 -7.35 20.97
C LEU A 493 17.41 -6.62 19.96
N ILE A 494 17.58 -6.92 18.67
CA ILE A 494 16.70 -6.49 17.57
C ILE A 494 15.89 -7.69 17.10
N ARG A 495 14.55 -7.62 17.17
CA ARG A 495 13.63 -8.62 16.58
C ARG A 495 12.92 -8.04 15.38
N ILE A 496 12.86 -8.84 14.33
CA ILE A 496 12.02 -8.56 13.16
C ILE A 496 10.89 -9.56 13.23
N LYS A 497 9.64 -9.09 13.27
CA LYS A 497 8.46 -9.95 13.25
C LYS A 497 7.65 -9.61 12.01
N VAL A 498 7.29 -10.64 11.26
CA VAL A 498 6.29 -10.50 10.20
C VAL A 498 5.10 -11.35 10.57
N LEU A 499 3.93 -10.72 10.68
CA LEU A 499 2.66 -11.39 10.86
C LEU A 499 1.88 -11.24 9.57
N CYS A 500 1.36 -12.36 9.07
CA CYS A 500 0.52 -12.37 7.87
C CYS A 500 -0.92 -12.63 8.31
N ARG A 501 -1.81 -11.70 7.99
CA ARG A 501 -3.25 -11.92 8.07
C ARG A 501 -3.80 -12.05 6.65
N TYR A 502 -4.83 -12.86 6.49
CA TYR A 502 -5.32 -13.30 5.20
C TYR A 502 -6.83 -13.09 5.15
N SER A 503 -7.30 -12.42 4.10
CA SER A 503 -8.71 -12.45 3.70
C SER A 503 -8.81 -13.42 2.52
N PRO A 504 -9.42 -14.61 2.66
CA PRO A 504 -9.23 -15.66 1.66
C PRO A 504 -9.79 -15.39 0.26
N PRO A 505 -8.99 -15.62 -0.80
CA PRO A 505 -9.50 -16.12 -2.07
C PRO A 505 -9.67 -17.66 -2.04
N PRO A 506 -10.83 -18.20 -2.43
CA PRO A 506 -11.06 -19.61 -2.71
C PRO A 506 -11.05 -19.88 -4.22
N PRO A 507 -10.79 -21.12 -4.65
CA PRO A 507 -11.49 -21.69 -5.81
C PRO A 507 -12.61 -22.68 -5.40
N PRO A 508 -13.68 -22.81 -6.19
CA PRO A 508 -14.69 -23.88 -6.03
C PRO A 508 -14.29 -25.16 -6.81
N PHE A 509 -14.40 -26.34 -6.18
CA PHE A 509 -14.34 -27.64 -6.87
C PHE A 509 -15.36 -28.64 -6.30
N SER A 510 -15.88 -29.48 -7.22
CA SER A 510 -16.66 -30.69 -6.98
C SER A 510 -15.72 -31.90 -6.87
N LEU A 511 -15.98 -32.79 -5.93
CA LEU A 511 -15.20 -33.99 -5.59
C LEU A 511 -14.88 -34.86 -6.80
N THR A 512 -13.60 -34.91 -7.19
CA THR A 512 -12.87 -36.14 -7.59
C THR A 512 -11.37 -35.81 -7.73
N HIS A 513 -10.56 -36.30 -6.79
CA HIS A 513 -9.08 -36.24 -6.69
C HIS A 513 -8.40 -34.89 -6.39
N ILE A 514 -7.98 -34.64 -5.14
CA ILE A 514 -7.00 -33.58 -4.77
C ILE A 514 -6.08 -34.05 -3.63
N ASN A 515 -4.76 -33.90 -3.82
CA ASN A 515 -3.70 -34.07 -2.82
C ASN A 515 -3.09 -32.72 -2.34
N VAL A 516 -3.58 -31.55 -2.79
CA VAL A 516 -2.84 -30.26 -2.75
C VAL A 516 -3.62 -29.06 -2.18
N ALA A 517 -4.72 -29.27 -1.44
CA ALA A 517 -5.54 -28.17 -0.92
C ALA A 517 -6.27 -28.49 0.40
N THR A 518 -6.63 -27.46 1.17
CA THR A 518 -7.43 -27.58 2.41
C THR A 518 -8.82 -26.96 2.22
N PHE A 519 -9.88 -27.63 2.69
CA PHE A 519 -11.25 -27.09 2.66
C PHE A 519 -11.49 -26.15 3.84
N LEU A 520 -12.03 -24.95 3.59
CA LEU A 520 -12.39 -23.97 4.62
C LEU A 520 -13.88 -24.04 5.01
N CYS A 521 -14.74 -24.40 4.05
CA CYS A 521 -16.19 -24.59 4.22
C CYS A 521 -16.71 -25.44 3.04
N THR A 522 -17.96 -25.95 3.10
CA THR A 522 -18.56 -26.97 2.20
C THR A 522 -18.47 -26.73 0.68
N ARG A 523 -18.02 -25.55 0.23
CA ARG A 523 -17.81 -25.19 -1.19
C ARG A 523 -16.52 -24.42 -1.46
N PHE A 524 -15.59 -24.38 -0.51
CA PHE A 524 -14.41 -23.53 -0.55
C PHE A 524 -13.14 -24.35 -0.40
N CYS A 525 -12.31 -24.36 -1.45
CA CYS A 525 -10.98 -24.96 -1.42
C CYS A 525 -9.92 -23.86 -1.27
N LYS A 526 -8.85 -24.09 -0.52
CA LYS A 526 -7.69 -23.19 -0.42
C LYS A 526 -6.46 -23.90 -0.98
N CYS A 527 -5.91 -23.35 -2.06
CA CYS A 527 -4.65 -23.84 -2.62
C CYS A 527 -3.51 -23.63 -1.63
N MET A 528 -2.67 -24.65 -1.46
CA MET A 528 -1.45 -24.51 -0.67
C MET A 528 -0.53 -23.47 -1.33
N HIS A 529 0.13 -22.68 -0.50
CA HIS A 529 1.17 -21.74 -0.91
C HIS A 529 2.18 -21.62 0.22
N THR A 530 3.37 -21.13 -0.12
CA THR A 530 4.40 -20.79 0.86
C THR A 530 4.69 -19.31 0.79
N LEU A 531 5.01 -18.70 1.93
CA LEU A 531 5.49 -17.33 1.98
C LEU A 531 6.96 -17.33 2.38
N TYR A 532 7.82 -16.81 1.49
CA TYR A 532 9.22 -16.55 1.77
C TYR A 532 9.44 -15.04 1.86
N ILE A 533 10.13 -14.59 2.90
CA ILE A 533 10.50 -13.18 3.06
C ILE A 533 12.01 -13.10 3.21
N LYS A 534 12.66 -12.38 2.30
CA LYS A 534 14.10 -12.14 2.35
C LYS A 534 14.38 -10.86 3.13
N MET A 535 14.80 -11.00 4.38
CA MET A 535 15.33 -9.89 5.18
C MET A 535 16.80 -9.68 4.87
N GLU A 536 17.17 -8.49 4.45
CA GLU A 536 18.56 -8.11 4.17
C GLU A 536 19.10 -7.24 5.30
N ARG A 537 20.34 -7.53 5.74
CA ARG A 537 20.99 -6.85 6.87
C ARG A 537 22.44 -6.59 6.54
N TYR A 538 22.83 -5.32 6.61
CA TYR A 538 24.21 -4.87 6.43
C TYR A 538 24.78 -4.52 7.81
N LEU A 539 25.68 -5.37 8.30
CA LEU A 539 26.39 -5.17 9.56
C LEU A 539 27.70 -4.40 9.32
N ASP A 540 28.16 -3.69 10.34
CA ASP A 540 29.57 -3.30 10.44
C ASP A 540 30.30 -4.44 11.16
N VAL A 541 31.20 -5.12 10.44
CA VAL A 541 32.14 -6.10 11.01
C VAL A 541 33.49 -5.42 11.17
#